data_AF-A0A2S9FQI7-F1
#
_entry.id   AF-A0A2S9FQI7-F1
#
_cell.length_a   1.000
_cell.length_b   1.000
_cell.length_c   1.000
_cell.angle_alpha   90.00
_cell.angle_beta   90.00
_cell.angle_gamma   90.00
#
_symmetry.space_group_name_H-M   'P 1'
#
loop_
_entity.id
_entity.type
_entity.pdbx_description
1 polymer ?
#
loop_
_entity_poly.entity_id
_entity_poly.type
_entity_poly.pdbx_seq_one_letter_code
_entity_poly.pdbx_strand_id
1 'polypeptide(L)'
;MTIRLLGRTEIRHLAKSIDFRPRKSFGQNFVHDANTVRRIVSASSINRSDHVLEVGPGLGSLTLALLDRGARVTAVEIDPVLANQLPTTIATHSH
;
A
#
# COMPACT_ATOMS: atom_id res chain seq x y z
N MET A 1 15.63 6.77 -2.83
CA MET A 1 14.20 6.96 -2.53
C MET A 1 14.01 6.72 -1.05
N THR A 2 13.46 7.69 -0.36
CA THR A 2 13.04 7.65 1.02
C THR A 2 11.55 7.34 1.01
N ILE A 3 11.14 6.24 1.66
CA ILE A 3 9.73 5.87 1.74
C ILE A 3 9.16 6.19 3.11
N ARG A 4 8.00 6.86 3.12
CA ARG A 4 7.20 7.10 4.33
C ARG A 4 5.99 6.16 4.33
N LEU A 5 5.92 5.25 5.30
CA LEU A 5 4.77 4.36 5.45
C LEU A 5 3.52 5.09 5.95
N LEU A 6 2.36 4.56 5.58
CA LEU A 6 1.07 5.11 5.99
C LEU A 6 0.73 4.75 7.43
N GLY A 7 0.39 5.76 8.22
CA GLY A 7 -0.20 5.60 9.54
C GLY A 7 -1.72 5.68 9.52
N ARG A 8 -2.33 5.53 10.70
CA ARG A 8 -3.78 5.63 10.89
C ARG A 8 -4.34 6.97 10.43
N THR A 9 -3.63 8.07 10.70
CA THR A 9 -4.07 9.42 10.34
C THR A 9 -4.05 9.61 8.83
N GLU A 10 -2.97 9.19 8.17
CA GLU A 10 -2.79 9.28 6.72
C GLU A 10 -3.84 8.43 5.99
N ILE A 11 -4.08 7.19 6.42
CA ILE A 11 -5.12 6.33 5.83
C ILE A 11 -6.50 6.97 5.92
N ARG A 12 -6.84 7.56 7.07
CA ARG A 12 -8.12 8.26 7.23
C ARG A 12 -8.20 9.49 6.35
N HIS A 13 -7.11 10.23 6.20
CA HIS A 13 -7.04 11.41 5.34
C HIS A 13 -7.20 11.04 3.86
N LEU A 14 -6.47 10.03 3.39
CA LEU A 14 -6.54 9.51 2.02
C LEU A 14 -7.94 8.98 1.69
N ALA A 15 -8.54 8.18 2.59
CA ALA A 15 -9.91 7.70 2.39
C ALA A 15 -10.90 8.87 2.29
N LYS A 16 -10.74 9.92 3.11
CA LYS A 16 -11.59 11.11 3.06
C LYS A 16 -11.38 11.93 1.80
N SER A 17 -10.14 12.10 1.33
CA SER A 17 -9.83 12.94 0.16
C SER A 17 -10.40 12.39 -1.15
N ILE A 18 -10.63 11.08 -1.22
CA ILE A 18 -11.23 10.40 -2.37
C ILE A 18 -12.70 10.00 -2.14
N ASP A 19 -13.32 10.50 -1.06
CA ASP A 19 -14.67 10.12 -0.59
C ASP A 19 -14.91 8.59 -0.57
N PHE A 20 -13.90 7.84 -0.16
CA PHE A 20 -13.92 6.39 -0.13
C PHE A 20 -14.39 5.85 1.21
N ARG A 21 -15.27 4.85 1.14
CA ARG A 21 -15.70 4.04 2.28
C ARG A 21 -15.41 2.57 2.00
N PRO A 22 -14.76 1.84 2.94
CA PRO A 22 -14.50 0.42 2.78
C PRO A 22 -15.78 -0.38 2.52
N ARG A 23 -15.73 -1.24 1.51
CA ARG A 23 -16.84 -2.13 1.10
C ARG A 23 -16.65 -3.49 1.74
N LYS A 24 -17.58 -3.88 2.62
CA LYS A 24 -17.55 -5.20 3.28
C LYS A 24 -17.62 -6.37 2.28
N SER A 25 -18.37 -6.20 1.18
CA SER A 25 -18.49 -7.22 0.13
C SER A 25 -17.17 -7.54 -0.58
N PHE A 26 -16.20 -6.60 -0.54
CA PHE A 26 -14.86 -6.79 -1.09
C PHE A 26 -13.82 -7.15 -0.02
N GLY A 27 -14.24 -7.37 1.23
CA GLY A 27 -13.33 -7.76 2.32
C GLY A 27 -12.28 -6.70 2.69
N GLN A 28 -12.51 -5.43 2.32
CA GLN A 28 -11.50 -4.37 2.44
C GLN A 28 -11.17 -4.06 3.92
N ASN A 29 -9.94 -4.36 4.32
CA ASN A 29 -9.33 -4.00 5.60
C ASN A 29 -7.96 -3.39 5.35
N PHE A 30 -7.67 -2.23 5.94
CA PHE A 30 -6.45 -1.48 5.66
C PHE A 30 -5.47 -1.57 6.83
N VAL A 31 -4.28 -2.12 6.57
CA VAL A 31 -3.20 -2.17 7.56
C VAL A 31 -2.68 -0.75 7.77
N HIS A 32 -2.82 -0.25 9.00
CA HIS A 32 -2.45 1.13 9.37
C HIS A 32 -1.29 1.23 10.37
N ASP A 33 -0.77 0.09 10.81
CA ASP A 33 0.39 0.04 11.69
C ASP A 33 1.65 -0.26 10.87
N ALA A 34 2.55 0.72 10.80
CA ALA A 34 3.80 0.62 10.07
C ALA A 34 4.69 -0.52 10.58
N ASN A 35 4.63 -0.85 11.88
CA ASN A 35 5.43 -1.95 12.43
C ASN A 35 4.93 -3.31 11.94
N THR A 36 3.62 -3.51 11.89
CA THR A 36 3.00 -4.69 11.28
C THR A 36 3.41 -4.84 9.82
N VAL A 37 3.35 -3.76 9.02
CA VAL A 37 3.80 -3.79 7.62
C VAL A 37 5.27 -4.17 7.51
N ARG A 38 6.16 -3.55 8.30
CA ARG A 38 7.60 -3.89 8.30
C ARG A 38 7.84 -5.35 8.67
N ARG A 39 7.08 -5.91 9.61
CA ARG A 39 7.18 -7.33 10.00
C ARG A 39 6.79 -8.25 8.85
N ILE A 40 5.70 -7.95 8.13
CA ILE A 40 5.26 -8.73 6.97
C ILE A 40 6.38 -8.79 5.91
N VAL A 41 6.91 -7.63 5.52
CA VAL A 41 7.96 -7.57 4.48
C VAL A 41 9.30 -8.13 4.98
N SER A 42 9.58 -8.10 6.28
CA SER A 42 10.78 -8.76 6.83
C SER A 42 10.67 -10.29 6.77
N ALA A 43 9.48 -10.84 7.02
CA ALA A 43 9.23 -12.28 6.99
C ALA A 43 9.20 -12.85 5.56
N SER A 44 8.93 -12.03 4.54
CA SER A 44 8.82 -12.48 3.15
C SER A 44 10.15 -12.73 2.44
N SER A 45 11.29 -12.37 3.05
CA SER A 45 12.63 -12.49 2.46
C SER A 45 12.81 -11.80 1.09
N ILE A 46 11.94 -10.85 0.77
CA ILE A 46 11.95 -10.10 -0.49
C ILE A 46 13.17 -9.18 -0.54
N ASN A 47 13.83 -9.17 -1.70
CA ASN A 47 14.98 -8.35 -2.01
C ASN A 47 14.83 -7.63 -3.37
N ARG A 48 15.86 -6.88 -3.77
CA ARG A 48 15.84 -6.00 -4.95
C ARG A 48 15.77 -6.72 -6.30
N SER A 49 16.10 -8.01 -6.37
CA SER A 49 15.97 -8.78 -7.61
C SER A 49 14.58 -9.37 -7.80
N ASP A 50 13.71 -9.29 -6.79
CA ASP A 50 12.39 -9.90 -6.84
C ASP A 50 11.37 -9.01 -7.57
N HIS A 51 10.44 -9.68 -8.26
CA HIS A 51 9.23 -9.07 -8.79
C HIS A 51 8.03 -9.62 -8.02
N VAL A 52 7.36 -8.75 -7.28
CA VAL A 52 6.26 -9.08 -6.39
C VAL A 52 4.93 -8.78 -7.08
N LEU A 53 4.01 -9.73 -7.07
CA LEU A 53 2.60 -9.52 -7.37
C LEU A 53 1.86 -9.22 -6.08
N GLU A 54 1.27 -8.02 -5.96
CA GLU A 54 0.42 -7.63 -4.84
C GLU A 54 -1.04 -7.64 -5.28
N VAL A 55 -1.87 -8.45 -4.62
CA VAL A 55 -3.32 -8.52 -4.85
C VAL A 55 -4.02 -7.73 -3.76
N GLY A 56 -4.88 -6.78 -4.14
CA GLY A 56 -5.57 -5.90 -3.20
C GLY A 56 -4.63 -4.93 -2.47
N PRO A 57 -3.85 -4.10 -3.19
CA PRO A 57 -2.95 -3.12 -2.57
C PRO A 57 -3.69 -2.08 -1.72
N GLY A 58 -4.98 -1.86 -2.00
CA GLY A 58 -5.80 -0.88 -1.31
C GLY A 58 -5.20 0.53 -1.41
N LEU A 59 -4.96 1.17 -0.25
CA LEU A 59 -4.35 2.50 -0.19
C LEU A 59 -2.81 2.47 -0.31
N GLY A 60 -2.20 1.29 -0.40
CA GLY A 60 -0.75 1.15 -0.68
C GLY A 60 0.16 0.99 0.53
N SER A 61 -0.37 0.67 1.73
CA SER A 61 0.46 0.49 2.93
C SER A 61 1.55 -0.56 2.74
N LEU A 62 1.21 -1.72 2.17
CA LEU A 62 2.16 -2.80 1.92
C LEU A 62 2.97 -2.53 0.65
N THR A 63 2.33 -2.01 -0.42
CA THR A 63 3.01 -1.55 -1.64
C THR A 63 4.22 -0.67 -1.35
N LEU A 64 4.06 0.35 -0.49
CA LEU A 64 5.16 1.24 -0.10
C LEU A 64 6.30 0.49 0.56
N ALA A 65 6.01 -0.44 1.47
CA ALA A 65 7.05 -1.21 2.14
C ALA A 65 7.76 -2.22 1.22
N LEU A 66 7.06 -2.78 0.23
CA LEU A 66 7.66 -3.60 -0.81
C LEU A 66 8.62 -2.79 -1.68
N LEU A 67 8.20 -1.59 -2.08
CA LEU A 67 9.06 -0.65 -2.81
C LEU A 67 10.27 -0.18 -1.98
N ASP A 68 10.13 -0.06 -0.66
CA ASP A 68 11.22 0.35 0.25
C ASP A 68 12.34 -0.72 0.30
N ARG A 69 11.99 -1.99 0.08
CA ARG A 69 12.97 -3.07 -0.13
C ARG A 69 13.64 -3.04 -1.51
N GLY A 70 13.19 -2.15 -2.39
CA GLY A 70 13.63 -2.03 -3.77
C GLY A 70 13.14 -3.15 -4.68
N ALA A 71 12.07 -3.85 -4.29
CA ALA A 71 11.42 -4.83 -5.15
C ALA A 71 10.68 -4.13 -6.30
N ARG A 72 10.53 -4.82 -7.43
CA ARG A 72 9.58 -4.42 -8.47
C ARG A 72 8.21 -4.94 -8.07
N VAL A 73 7.16 -4.12 -8.17
CA VAL A 73 5.81 -4.50 -7.75
C VAL A 73 4.82 -4.36 -8.90
N THR A 74 4.06 -5.41 -9.17
CA THR A 74 2.83 -5.35 -9.96
C THR A 74 1.67 -5.45 -9.00
N ALA A 75 0.84 -4.42 -8.93
CA ALA A 75 -0.31 -4.37 -8.06
C ALA A 75 -1.60 -4.58 -8.85
N VAL A 76 -2.50 -5.43 -8.35
CA VAL A 76 -3.80 -5.73 -8.95
C VAL A 76 -4.89 -5.34 -7.96
N GLU A 77 -5.70 -4.36 -8.32
CA GLU A 77 -6.79 -3.82 -7.49
C GLU A 77 -8.10 -3.89 -8.26
N ILE A 78 -9.15 -4.42 -7.60
CA ILE A 78 -10.48 -4.58 -8.19
C ILE A 78 -11.34 -3.35 -7.98
N ASP A 79 -11.10 -2.58 -6.91
CA ASP A 79 -11.82 -1.33 -6.66
C ASP A 79 -11.23 -0.20 -7.51
N PRO A 80 -11.93 0.31 -8.52
CA PRO A 80 -11.39 1.32 -9.43
C PRO A 80 -11.03 2.62 -8.73
N VAL A 81 -11.68 2.95 -7.60
CA VAL A 81 -11.35 4.16 -6.83
C VAL A 81 -9.96 4.03 -6.21
N LEU A 82 -9.66 2.87 -5.62
CA LEU A 82 -8.37 2.58 -5.01
C LEU A 82 -7.28 2.42 -6.06
N ALA A 83 -7.58 1.71 -7.16
CA ALA A 83 -6.66 1.53 -8.28
C ALA A 83 -6.18 2.87 -8.85
N ASN A 84 -7.09 3.82 -9.03
CA ASN A 84 -6.77 5.15 -9.53
C ASN A 84 -6.00 6.02 -8.51
N GLN A 85 -6.25 5.82 -7.21
CA GLN A 85 -5.59 6.59 -6.15
C GLN A 85 -4.18 6.08 -5.82
N LEU A 86 -3.92 4.78 -6.02
CA LEU A 86 -2.66 4.16 -5.62
C LEU A 86 -1.42 4.86 -6.20
N PRO A 87 -1.33 5.19 -7.51
CA PRO A 87 -0.16 5.88 -8.07
C PRO A 87 0.14 7.22 -7.39
N THR A 88 -0.89 8.03 -7.14
CA THR A 88 -0.75 9.32 -6.43
C THR A 88 -0.24 9.12 -5.01
N THR A 89 -0.73 8.08 -4.33
CA THR A 89 -0.29 7.74 -2.97
C THR A 89 1.19 7.36 -2.96
N ILE A 90 1.62 6.51 -3.90
CA ILE A 90 3.04 6.13 -4.02
C ILE A 90 3.91 7.36 -4.30
N ALA A 91 3.56 8.17 -5.31
CA ALA A 91 4.34 9.36 -5.67
C ALA A 91 4.51 10.36 -4.51
N THR A 92 3.50 10.49 -3.65
CA THR A 92 3.53 11.38 -2.48
C THR A 92 4.37 10.84 -1.32
N HIS A 93 4.62 9.54 -1.28
CA HIS A 93 5.24 8.86 -0.14
C HIS A 93 6.61 8.22 -0.47
N SER A 94 7.06 8.30 -1.73
CA SER A 94 8.36 7.80 -2.17
C SER A 94 9.16 8.92 -2.84
N HIS A 95 10.00 9.62 -2.07
CA HIS A 95 10.89 10.70 -2.53
C HIS A 95 12.35 10.27 -2.45
#